data_AF-Q8ETH3-F1
#
_entry.id   AF-Q8ETH3-F1
#
_cell.length_a   1.000
_cell.length_b   1.000
_cell.length_c   1.000
_cell.angle_alpha   90.00
_cell.angle_beta   90.00
_cell.angle_gamma   90.00
#
_symmetry.space_group_name_H-M   'P 1'
#
loop_
_entity.id
_entity.type
_entity.pdbx_description
1 polymer ?
#
loop_
_entity_poly.entity_id
_entity_poly.type
_entity_poly.pdbx_seq_one_letter_code
_entity_poly.pdbx_strand_id
1 'polypeptide(L)'
;MPTEQEMKASLQKYLEGFNEGNSEKVISLFAEDARVEDPVGSEPLKGKASITTFFQQAIPSVKRLELAAPIRGSHGNAAAMAFNIYVEMEGKGAVIRCIDVMTFNDDGFIIDMKAYWGPEDVQS
;
A
#
# COMPACT_ATOMS: atom_id res chain seq x y z
N MET A 1 14.75 -11.01 9.58
CA MET A 1 14.58 -10.01 8.51
C MET A 1 14.23 -10.70 7.21
N PRO A 2 13.16 -10.29 6.53
CA PRO A 2 12.74 -10.90 5.27
C PRO A 2 13.78 -10.66 4.17
N THR A 3 13.90 -11.63 3.28
CA THR A 3 14.68 -11.54 2.06
C THR A 3 14.09 -10.52 1.07
N GLU A 4 14.91 -10.07 0.12
CA GLU A 4 14.46 -9.22 -1.00
C GLU A 4 13.24 -9.83 -1.72
N GLN A 5 13.27 -11.15 -1.93
CA GLN A 5 12.20 -11.87 -2.61
C GLN A 5 10.90 -11.90 -1.79
N GLU A 6 10.99 -12.11 -0.48
CA GLU A 6 9.82 -12.10 0.41
C GLU A 6 9.18 -10.71 0.49
N MET A 7 9.99 -9.65 0.59
CA MET A 7 9.46 -8.28 0.58
C MET A 7 8.76 -7.96 -0.75
N LYS A 8 9.37 -8.30 -1.89
CA LYS A 8 8.72 -8.12 -3.20
C LYS A 8 7.42 -8.91 -3.33
N ALA A 9 7.41 -10.14 -2.84
CA ALA A 9 6.21 -10.97 -2.84
C ALA A 9 5.11 -10.38 -1.94
N SER A 10 5.46 -9.76 -0.81
CA SER A 10 4.50 -9.08 0.06
C SER A 10 3.85 -7.88 -0.63
N LEU A 11 4.64 -7.01 -1.29
CA LEU A 11 4.12 -5.89 -2.09
C LEU A 11 3.25 -6.39 -3.26
N GLN A 12 3.64 -7.48 -3.92
CA GLN A 12 2.81 -8.08 -4.97
C GLN A 12 1.44 -8.57 -4.43
N LYS A 13 1.43 -9.23 -3.26
CA LYS A 13 0.18 -9.65 -2.59
C LYS A 13 -0.69 -8.46 -2.19
N TYR A 14 -0.08 -7.35 -1.80
CA TYR A 14 -0.79 -6.09 -1.53
C TYR A 14 -1.55 -5.61 -2.78
N LEU A 15 -0.88 -5.53 -3.94
CA LEU A 15 -1.55 -5.17 -5.21
C LEU A 15 -2.69 -6.12 -5.56
N GLU A 16 -2.44 -7.42 -5.43
CA GLU A 16 -3.45 -8.45 -5.71
C GLU A 16 -4.66 -8.31 -4.78
N GLY A 17 -4.45 -8.06 -3.49
CA GLY A 17 -5.53 -7.87 -2.53
C GLY A 17 -6.45 -6.70 -2.90
N PHE A 18 -5.88 -5.58 -3.35
CA PHE A 18 -6.69 -4.47 -3.91
C PHE A 18 -7.43 -4.88 -5.17
N ASN A 19 -6.74 -5.51 -6.15
CA ASN A 19 -7.34 -5.89 -7.42
C ASN A 19 -8.41 -6.99 -7.31
N GLU A 20 -8.35 -7.80 -6.26
CA GLU A 20 -9.33 -8.84 -5.93
C GLU A 20 -10.47 -8.30 -5.04
N GLY A 21 -10.39 -7.05 -4.57
CA GLY A 21 -11.32 -6.51 -3.58
C GLY A 21 -11.23 -7.19 -2.21
N ASN A 22 -10.10 -7.84 -1.91
CA ASN A 22 -9.89 -8.65 -0.72
C ASN A 22 -9.12 -7.87 0.36
N SER A 23 -9.87 -7.19 1.23
CA SER A 23 -9.30 -6.42 2.33
C SER A 23 -8.57 -7.28 3.36
N GLU A 24 -9.06 -8.48 3.65
CA GLU A 24 -8.41 -9.40 4.59
C GLU A 24 -7.01 -9.81 4.11
N LYS A 25 -6.85 -10.04 2.79
CA LYS A 25 -5.55 -10.34 2.17
C LYS A 25 -4.56 -9.19 2.40
N VAL A 26 -4.99 -7.94 2.22
CA VAL A 26 -4.14 -6.75 2.46
C VAL A 26 -3.81 -6.62 3.95
N ILE A 27 -4.82 -6.68 4.82
CA ILE A 27 -4.69 -6.48 6.27
C ILE A 27 -3.79 -7.56 6.90
N SER A 28 -3.81 -8.78 6.37
CA SER A 28 -2.97 -9.89 6.86
C SER A 28 -1.47 -9.62 6.74
N LEU A 29 -1.04 -8.69 5.88
CA LEU A 29 0.36 -8.34 5.65
C LEU A 29 0.93 -7.44 6.77
N PHE A 30 0.08 -6.80 7.58
CA PHE A 30 0.49 -5.81 8.58
C PHE A 30 0.67 -6.42 9.97
N ALA A 31 1.69 -5.93 10.69
CA ALA A 31 1.91 -6.21 12.11
C ALA A 31 0.83 -5.57 12.98
N GLU A 32 0.71 -6.03 14.23
CA GLU A 32 -0.32 -5.53 15.16
C GLU A 32 -0.16 -4.04 15.50
N ASP A 33 1.08 -3.60 15.61
CA ASP A 33 1.50 -2.23 15.95
C ASP A 33 1.91 -1.40 14.73
N ALA A 34 1.57 -1.86 13.52
CA ALA A 34 1.95 -1.20 12.28
C ALA A 34 1.40 0.24 12.16
N ARG A 35 2.08 1.02 11.34
CA ARG A 35 1.71 2.40 10.98
C ARG A 35 1.49 2.54 9.48
N VAL A 36 0.48 3.32 9.11
CA VAL A 36 0.18 3.69 7.71
C VAL A 36 0.09 5.22 7.63
N GLU A 37 0.77 5.81 6.65
CA GLU A 37 0.73 7.24 6.36
C GLU A 37 0.43 7.44 4.86
N ASP A 38 -0.83 7.76 4.56
CA ASP A 38 -1.35 7.83 3.19
C ASP A 38 -2.30 9.04 3.03
N PRO A 39 -1.86 10.13 2.38
CA PRO A 39 -0.50 10.37 1.87
C PRO A 39 0.50 10.74 2.98
N VAL A 40 1.81 10.65 2.67
CA VAL A 40 2.88 11.20 3.53
C VAL A 40 2.65 12.68 3.82
N GLY A 41 2.78 13.06 5.10
CA GLY A 41 2.43 14.38 5.64
C GLY A 41 1.06 14.44 6.33
N SER A 42 0.24 13.38 6.24
CA SER A 42 -1.02 13.24 6.98
C SER A 42 -0.81 12.74 8.41
N GLU A 43 -1.86 12.81 9.26
CA GLU A 43 -1.80 12.15 10.57
C GLU A 43 -1.78 10.62 10.35
N PRO A 44 -0.76 9.92 10.84
CA PRO A 44 -0.59 8.50 10.58
C PRO A 44 -1.59 7.65 11.35
N LEU A 45 -2.13 6.64 10.67
CA LEU A 45 -2.87 5.55 11.29
C LEU A 45 -1.91 4.69 12.11
N LYS A 46 -2.33 4.32 13.33
CA LYS A 46 -1.53 3.53 14.26
C LYS A 46 -2.33 2.32 14.72
N GLY A 47 -1.71 1.15 14.64
CA GLY A 47 -2.27 -0.14 15.05
C GLY A 47 -3.20 -0.77 14.02
N LYS A 48 -3.25 -2.10 14.04
CA LYS A 48 -3.97 -2.93 13.07
C LYS A 48 -5.47 -2.68 13.01
N ALA A 49 -6.09 -2.28 14.12
CA ALA A 49 -7.50 -1.89 14.15
C ALA A 49 -7.80 -0.69 13.24
N SER A 50 -7.01 0.39 13.36
CA SER A 50 -7.15 1.59 12.51
C SER A 50 -6.90 1.27 11.04
N ILE A 51 -5.87 0.46 10.78
CA ILE A 51 -5.50 0.00 9.44
C ILE A 51 -6.60 -0.87 8.81
N THR A 52 -7.22 -1.75 9.61
CA THR A 52 -8.35 -2.59 9.19
C THR A 52 -9.51 -1.73 8.71
N THR A 53 -9.93 -0.76 9.53
CA THR A 53 -11.02 0.16 9.16
C THR A 53 -10.69 0.93 7.89
N PHE A 54 -9.45 1.43 7.77
CA PHE A 54 -9.00 2.15 6.59
C PHE A 54 -9.08 1.31 5.31
N PHE A 55 -8.47 0.12 5.28
CA PHE A 55 -8.47 -0.70 4.06
C PHE A 55 -9.85 -1.26 3.70
N GLN A 56 -10.70 -1.57 4.69
CA GLN A 56 -12.09 -1.97 4.43
C GLN A 56 -12.91 -0.86 3.75
N GLN A 57 -12.60 0.42 4.02
CA GLN A 57 -13.24 1.56 3.38
C GLN A 57 -12.60 1.92 2.03
N ALA A 58 -11.28 1.86 1.94
CA ALA A 58 -10.53 2.28 0.76
C ALA A 58 -10.67 1.29 -0.41
N ILE A 59 -10.50 -0.01 -0.17
CA ILE A 59 -10.44 -1.03 -1.24
C ILE A 59 -11.68 -1.02 -2.15
N PRO A 60 -12.93 -0.93 -1.65
CA PRO A 60 -14.11 -0.87 -2.52
C PRO A 60 -14.13 0.33 -3.48
N SER A 61 -13.41 1.41 -3.18
CA SER A 61 -13.32 2.61 -4.03
C SER A 61 -12.21 2.51 -5.10
N VAL A 62 -11.30 1.55 -4.96
CA VAL A 62 -10.21 1.31 -5.91
C VAL A 62 -10.68 0.34 -6.99
N LYS A 63 -10.63 0.79 -8.24
CA LYS A 63 -10.94 -0.04 -9.40
C LYS A 63 -9.80 -1.00 -9.74
N ARG A 64 -8.56 -0.50 -9.65
CA ARG A 64 -7.35 -1.27 -10.00
C ARG A 64 -6.08 -0.60 -9.48
N LEU A 65 -5.13 -1.40 -9.04
CA LEU A 65 -3.72 -1.03 -8.90
C LEU A 65 -2.90 -1.64 -10.05
N GLU A 66 -2.02 -0.85 -10.63
CA GLU A 66 -1.12 -1.27 -11.72
C GLU A 66 0.31 -0.81 -11.48
N LEU A 67 1.26 -1.74 -11.46
CA LEU A 67 2.68 -1.39 -11.36
C LEU A 67 3.10 -0.51 -12.55
N ALA A 68 3.69 0.64 -12.25
CA ALA A 68 4.33 1.50 -13.23
C ALA A 68 5.77 1.05 -13.55
N ALA A 69 6.36 0.23 -12.67
CA ALA A 69 7.67 -0.38 -12.84
C ALA A 69 7.83 -1.61 -11.90
N PRO A 70 8.84 -2.49 -12.11
CA PRO A 70 9.06 -3.64 -11.24
C PRO A 70 9.26 -3.26 -9.76
N ILE A 71 8.86 -4.12 -8.82
CA ILE A 71 9.06 -3.85 -7.38
C ILE A 71 10.56 -3.82 -7.04
N ARG A 72 10.97 -2.87 -6.21
CA ARG A 72 12.36 -2.74 -5.72
C ARG A 72 12.41 -3.28 -4.30
N GLY A 73 13.29 -4.26 -4.07
CA GLY A 73 13.69 -4.62 -2.71
C GLY A 73 14.89 -3.78 -2.28
N SER A 74 15.40 -4.04 -1.09
CA SER A 74 16.60 -3.38 -0.58
C SER A 74 17.54 -4.39 0.09
N HIS A 75 18.74 -3.93 0.44
CA HIS A 75 19.68 -4.67 1.30
C HIS A 75 19.29 -4.63 2.79
N GLY A 76 18.20 -3.95 3.14
CA GLY A 76 17.65 -3.86 4.49
C GLY A 76 16.25 -4.43 4.55
N ASN A 77 15.44 -3.94 5.49
CA ASN A 77 14.10 -4.42 5.77
C ASN A 77 13.01 -3.58 5.08
N ALA A 78 13.28 -3.01 3.91
CA ALA A 78 12.30 -2.20 3.19
C ALA A 78 12.21 -2.55 1.70
N ALA A 79 11.04 -2.32 1.12
CA ALA A 79 10.80 -2.42 -0.32
C ALA A 79 9.91 -1.26 -0.80
N ALA A 80 9.98 -0.97 -2.09
CA ALA A 80 9.24 0.12 -2.71
C ALA A 80 8.63 -0.28 -4.05
N MET A 81 7.49 0.32 -4.38
CA MET A 81 6.81 0.14 -5.66
C MET A 81 6.24 1.46 -6.16
N ALA A 82 6.42 1.71 -7.46
CA ALA A 82 5.74 2.77 -8.18
C ALA A 82 4.55 2.18 -8.94
N PHE A 83 3.36 2.74 -8.76
CA PHE A 83 2.13 2.20 -9.31
C PHE A 83 1.07 3.28 -9.51
N ASN A 84 0.06 2.96 -10.32
CA ASN A 84 -1.09 3.80 -10.58
C ASN A 84 -2.29 3.25 -9.81
N ILE A 85 -3.00 4.12 -9.09
CA ILE A 85 -4.25 3.81 -8.40
C ILE A 85 -5.39 4.35 -9.27
N TYR A 86 -6.15 3.45 -9.87
CA TYR A 86 -7.36 3.80 -10.61
C TYR A 86 -8.53 3.81 -9.65
N VAL A 87 -9.14 4.98 -9.46
CA VAL A 87 -10.26 5.20 -8.53
C VAL A 87 -11.44 5.83 -9.26
N GLU A 88 -12.58 5.87 -8.57
CA GLU A 88 -13.70 6.73 -8.96
C GLU A 88 -13.87 7.85 -7.93
N MET A 89 -13.81 9.10 -8.39
CA MET A 89 -14.01 10.29 -7.57
C MET A 89 -15.16 11.09 -8.19
N GLU A 90 -16.21 11.36 -7.40
CA GLU A 90 -17.38 12.13 -7.84
C GLU A 90 -18.03 11.61 -9.14
N GLY A 91 -18.03 10.28 -9.35
CA GLY A 91 -18.59 9.65 -10.55
C GLY A 91 -17.71 9.76 -11.80
N LYS A 92 -16.48 10.27 -11.68
CA LYS A 92 -15.47 10.31 -12.74
C LYS A 92 -14.30 9.42 -12.40
N GLY A 93 -13.69 8.82 -13.42
CA GLY A 93 -12.42 8.12 -13.24
C GLY A 93 -11.33 9.11 -12.82
N ALA A 94 -10.43 8.66 -11.96
CA ALA A 94 -9.19 9.36 -11.68
C ALA A 94 -8.06 8.33 -11.52
N VAL A 95 -6.83 8.80 -11.72
CA VAL A 95 -5.59 8.04 -11.57
C VAL A 95 -4.67 8.79 -10.64
N ILE A 96 -4.24 8.14 -9.57
CA ILE A 96 -3.23 8.67 -8.65
C ILE A 96 -1.92 7.96 -8.94
N ARG A 97 -0.83 8.71 -9.17
CA ARG A 97 0.53 8.17 -9.32
C ARG A 97 1.16 8.07 -7.93
N CYS A 98 1.38 6.85 -7.45
CA CYS A 98 1.87 6.61 -6.09
C CYS A 98 3.22 5.90 -6.09
N ILE A 99 4.06 6.22 -5.11
CA ILE A 99 5.16 5.38 -4.68
C ILE A 99 4.90 4.95 -3.23
N ASP A 100 4.76 3.65 -2.99
CA ASP A 100 4.70 3.12 -1.64
C ASP A 100 6.10 2.67 -1.21
N VAL A 101 6.46 2.99 0.03
CA VAL A 101 7.62 2.41 0.73
C VAL A 101 7.12 1.69 1.97
N MET A 102 7.43 0.39 2.07
CA MET A 102 7.02 -0.46 3.18
C MET A 102 8.24 -1.03 3.90
N THR A 103 8.25 -0.88 5.22
CA THR A 103 9.27 -1.43 6.12
C THR A 103 8.70 -2.65 6.85
N PHE A 104 9.53 -3.66 7.05
CA PHE A 104 9.14 -4.95 7.60
C PHE A 104 9.83 -5.25 8.94
N ASN A 105 9.16 -6.00 9.81
CA ASN A 105 9.80 -6.62 10.96
C ASN A 105 10.49 -7.94 10.59
N ASP A 106 11.09 -8.61 11.57
CA ASP A 106 11.83 -9.85 11.35
C ASP A 106 10.96 -11.04 10.94
N ASP A 107 9.66 -11.02 11.28
CA ASP A 107 8.66 -12.02 10.93
C ASP A 107 8.08 -11.81 9.51
N GLY A 108 8.49 -10.75 8.82
CA GLY A 108 8.05 -10.44 7.45
C GLY A 108 6.72 -9.67 7.37
N PHE A 109 6.22 -9.14 8.49
CA PHE A 109 5.04 -8.26 8.50
C PHE A 109 5.45 -6.80 8.27
N ILE A 110 4.58 -6.05 7.59
CA ILE A 110 4.73 -4.61 7.38
C ILE A 110 4.51 -3.88 8.71
N ILE A 111 5.48 -3.05 9.12
CA ILE A 111 5.42 -2.23 10.34
C ILE A 111 5.28 -0.73 10.05
N ASP A 112 5.71 -0.27 8.88
CA ASP A 112 5.54 1.12 8.43
C ASP A 112 5.25 1.11 6.94
N MET A 113 4.16 1.76 6.51
CA MET A 113 3.81 1.96 5.11
C MET A 113 3.58 3.45 4.86
N LYS A 114 4.26 3.97 3.84
CA LYS A 114 4.20 5.37 3.44
C LYS A 114 3.85 5.46 1.97
N ALA A 115 2.72 6.11 1.67
CA ALA A 115 2.29 6.40 0.31
C ALA A 115 2.72 7.82 -0.08
N TYR A 116 3.62 7.91 -1.06
CA TYR A 116 4.08 9.18 -1.61
C TYR A 116 3.28 9.51 -2.86
N TRP A 117 2.40 10.50 -2.72
CA TRP A 117 1.68 11.17 -3.80
C TRP A 117 1.19 12.53 -3.29
N GLY A 118 1.06 13.50 -4.20
CA GLY A 118 0.56 14.84 -3.91
C GLY A 118 -0.52 15.30 -4.90
N PRO A 119 -0.99 16.55 -4.79
CA PRO A 119 -2.04 17.07 -5.66
C PRO A 119 -1.71 16.99 -7.17
N GLU A 120 -0.43 17.13 -7.55
CA GLU A 120 0.02 17.06 -8.94
C GLU A 120 0.11 15.62 -9.49
N ASP A 121 0.03 14.62 -8.62
CA ASP A 121 0.04 13.20 -8.99
C ASP A 121 -1.36 12.64 -9.28
N VAL A 122 -2.41 13.46 -9.07
CA VAL A 122 -3.81 13.11 -9.31
C VAL A 122 -4.24 13.61 -10.70
N GLN A 123 -4.70 12.69 -11.54
CA GLN A 123 -5.14 12.96 -12.91
C GLN A 123 -6.58 12.46 -13.10
N SER A 124 -7.47 13.27 -13.68
CA SER A 124 -8.86 12.90 -14.02
C SER A 124 -9.00 12.40 -15.45
#